data_AF-A0A2I7SGR9-F1
#
_entry.id   AF-A0A2I7SGR9-F1
#
_cell.length_a   1.000
_cell.length_b   1.000
_cell.length_c   1.000
_cell.angle_alpha   90.00
_cell.angle_beta   90.00
_cell.angle_gamma   90.00
#
_symmetry.space_group_name_H-M   'P 1'
#
loop_
_entity.id
_entity.type
_entity.pdbx_description
1 polymer ?
#
loop_
_entity_poly.entity_id
_entity_poly.type
_entity_poly.pdbx_seq_one_letter_code
_entity_poly.pdbx_strand_id
1 'polypeptide(L)'
;MKNLKNLERLQQLHQRISQENTGTPKELAHNMRISERTVYKLIEQLKDLTAPICYNRKRKTYFYCDDFELQVSISVTALSNNEAIEVFGGSYFLKKNTSLQGLCSERVYFSHTKTKALDAVS
;
A
#
# COMPACT_ATOMS: atom_id res chain seq x y z
N MET A 1 14.42 10.10 -1.11
CA MET A 1 13.15 9.66 -1.75
C MET A 1 12.67 10.78 -2.65
N LYS A 2 12.27 10.54 -3.91
CA LYS A 2 12.01 11.63 -4.87
C LYS A 2 10.57 11.70 -5.43
N ASN A 3 9.65 10.82 -5.02
CA ASN A 3 8.27 10.85 -5.54
C ASN A 3 7.30 10.06 -4.66
N LEU A 4 6.05 10.52 -4.56
CA LEU A 4 4.93 9.86 -3.90
C LEU A 4 4.73 8.40 -4.34
N LYS A 5 4.89 8.12 -5.64
CA LYS A 5 4.80 6.76 -6.21
C LYS A 5 5.79 5.77 -5.59
N ASN A 6 6.92 6.24 -5.07
CA ASN A 6 7.88 5.38 -4.38
C ASN A 6 7.38 4.95 -3.01
N LEU A 7 6.67 5.83 -2.30
CA LEU A 7 6.06 5.52 -1.00
C LEU A 7 4.93 4.50 -1.18
N GLU A 8 4.08 4.68 -2.20
CA GLU A 8 3.06 3.69 -2.57
C GLU A 8 3.67 2.31 -2.85
N ARG A 9 4.78 2.26 -3.59
CA ARG A 9 5.50 1.01 -3.89
C ARG A 9 6.13 0.37 -2.68
N LEU A 10 6.71 1.15 -1.77
CA LEU A 10 7.23 0.66 -0.50
C LEU A 10 6.14 0.00 0.34
N GLN A 11 4.97 0.64 0.42
CA GLN A 11 3.82 0.10 1.13
C GLN A 11 3.29 -1.19 0.48
N GLN A 12 3.14 -1.20 -0.84
CA GLN A 12 2.75 -2.42 -1.58
C GLN A 12 3.75 -3.56 -1.37
N LEU A 13 5.05 -3.27 -1.38
CA LEU A 13 6.08 -4.27 -1.12
C LEU A 13 5.97 -4.79 0.31
N HIS A 14 5.86 -3.90 1.30
CA HIS A 14 5.69 -4.26 2.71
C HIS A 14 4.52 -5.24 2.88
N GLN A 15 3.34 -4.93 2.33
CA GLN A 15 2.18 -5.81 2.42
C GLN A 15 2.41 -7.19 1.83
N ARG A 16 3.11 -7.27 0.69
CA ARG A 16 3.42 -8.56 0.06
C ARG A 16 4.42 -9.38 0.86
N ILE A 17 5.40 -8.73 1.49
CA ILE A 17 6.37 -9.38 2.37
C ILE A 17 5.67 -9.87 3.65
N SER A 18 4.80 -9.06 4.25
CA SER A 18 4.02 -9.46 5.44
C SER A 18 3.08 -10.64 5.16
N GLN A 19 2.56 -10.73 3.94
CA GLN A 19 1.71 -11.85 3.49
C GLN A 19 2.52 -13.02 2.92
N GLU A 20 3.85 -12.88 2.84
CA GLU A 20 4.77 -13.83 2.25
C GLU A 20 4.35 -14.29 0.84
N ASN A 21 3.79 -13.38 0.03
CA ASN A 21 3.23 -13.66 -1.29
C ASN A 21 3.99 -12.94 -2.42
N THR A 22 5.29 -12.69 -2.24
CA THR A 22 6.05 -11.93 -3.22
C THR A 22 6.30 -12.69 -4.52
N GLY A 23 6.40 -14.02 -4.46
CA GLY A 23 6.99 -14.80 -5.54
C GLY A 23 8.49 -14.53 -5.67
N THR A 24 9.08 -15.02 -6.78
CA THR A 24 10.44 -14.68 -7.18
C THR A 24 10.58 -13.18 -7.46
N PRO A 25 11.79 -12.60 -7.39
CA PRO A 25 12.00 -11.19 -7.73
C PRO A 25 11.45 -10.78 -9.11
N LYS A 26 11.51 -11.68 -10.09
CA LYS A 26 10.96 -11.50 -11.43
C LYS A 26 9.43 -11.45 -11.44
N GLU A 27 8.78 -12.38 -10.74
CA GLU A 27 7.31 -12.40 -10.59
C GLU A 27 6.84 -11.17 -9.80
N LEU A 28 7.54 -10.81 -8.72
CA LEU A 28 7.25 -9.61 -7.94
C LEU A 28 7.34 -8.34 -8.80
N ALA A 29 8.40 -8.23 -9.61
CA ALA A 29 8.59 -7.11 -10.53
C ALA A 29 7.45 -7.01 -11.55
N HIS A 30 7.06 -8.13 -12.15
CA HIS A 30 5.92 -8.20 -13.07
C HIS A 30 4.61 -7.79 -12.39
N ASN A 31 4.32 -8.34 -11.21
CA ASN A 31 3.11 -8.09 -10.44
C ASN A 31 3.00 -6.64 -9.97
N MET A 32 4.11 -6.02 -9.60
CA MET A 32 4.19 -4.60 -9.21
C MET A 32 4.39 -3.65 -10.41
N ARG A 33 4.47 -4.18 -11.63
CA ARG A 33 4.71 -3.44 -12.88
C ARG A 33 5.94 -2.52 -12.80
N ILE A 34 7.04 -3.07 -12.30
CA ILE A 34 8.36 -2.42 -12.16
C ILE A 34 9.47 -3.35 -12.67
N SER A 35 10.68 -2.84 -12.78
CA SER A 35 11.85 -3.67 -13.09
C SER A 35 12.34 -4.44 -11.86
N GLU A 36 13.00 -5.60 -12.08
CA GLU A 36 13.65 -6.35 -11.00
C GLU A 36 14.66 -5.49 -10.24
N ARG A 37 15.41 -4.62 -10.94
CA ARG A 37 16.30 -3.65 -10.29
C ARG A 37 15.56 -2.73 -9.32
N THR A 38 14.33 -2.33 -9.64
CA THR A 38 13.52 -1.49 -8.75
C THR A 38 13.04 -2.27 -7.54
N VAL A 39 12.68 -3.55 -7.70
CA VAL A 39 12.36 -4.44 -6.57
C VAL A 39 13.52 -4.50 -5.59
N TYR A 40 14.74 -4.76 -6.06
CA TYR A 40 15.92 -4.82 -5.18
C TYR A 40 16.15 -3.49 -4.45
N LYS A 41 16.00 -2.35 -5.14
CA LYS A 41 16.09 -1.02 -4.51
C LYS A 41 15.02 -0.79 -3.44
N LEU A 42 13.79 -1.25 -3.65
CA LEU A 42 12.72 -1.11 -2.66
C LEU A 42 12.99 -1.99 -1.43
N ILE A 43 13.53 -3.19 -1.63
CA ILE A 43 13.96 -4.08 -0.54
C ILE A 43 15.09 -3.44 0.25
N GLU A 44 16.09 -2.89 -0.43
CA GLU A 44 17.20 -2.16 0.20
C GLU A 44 16.68 -0.97 1.02
N GLN A 45 15.75 -0.18 0.48
CA GLN A 45 15.12 0.91 1.22
C GLN A 45 14.38 0.44 2.48
N LEU A 46 13.69 -0.70 2.46
CA LEU A 46 13.08 -1.25 3.67
C LEU A 46 14.16 -1.70 4.68
N LYS A 47 15.25 -2.30 4.22
CA LYS A 47 16.38 -2.68 5.08
C LYS A 47 17.06 -1.46 5.70
N ASP A 48 17.18 -0.35 4.96
CA ASP A 48 17.67 0.93 5.49
C ASP A 48 16.78 1.46 6.62
N LEU A 49 15.48 1.13 6.59
CA LEU A 49 14.52 1.38 7.67
C LEU A 49 14.54 0.28 8.74
N THR A 50 15.62 -0.48 8.85
CA THR A 50 15.83 -1.56 9.82
C THR A 50 14.90 -2.76 9.67
N ALA A 51 14.23 -2.92 8.52
CA ALA A 51 13.35 -4.05 8.31
C ALA A 51 14.11 -5.39 8.19
N PRO A 52 13.78 -6.42 9.00
CA PRO A 52 14.46 -7.71 9.04
C PRO A 52 14.04 -8.61 7.86
N ILE A 53 14.36 -8.22 6.62
CA ILE A 53 13.88 -8.94 5.42
C ILE A 53 14.81 -10.10 5.04
N CYS A 54 14.20 -11.28 4.93
CA CYS A 54 14.82 -12.52 4.52
C CYS A 54 14.17 -13.06 3.23
N TYR A 55 14.87 -13.95 2.49
CA TYR A 55 14.34 -14.60 1.30
C TYR A 55 14.40 -16.12 1.41
N ASN A 56 13.25 -16.78 1.28
CA ASN A 56 13.18 -18.24 1.25
C ASN A 56 13.21 -18.74 -0.19
N ARG A 57 14.31 -19.41 -0.59
CA ARG A 57 14.48 -19.94 -1.95
C ARG A 57 13.50 -21.07 -2.30
N LYS A 58 13.14 -21.91 -1.32
CA LYS A 58 12.22 -23.05 -1.54
C LYS A 58 10.79 -22.56 -1.76
N ARG A 59 10.35 -21.62 -0.91
CA ARG A 59 9.01 -21.01 -0.97
C ARG A 59 8.90 -19.88 -1.99
N LYS A 60 10.04 -19.45 -2.54
CA LYS A 60 10.16 -18.34 -3.50
C LYS A 60 9.45 -17.09 -2.98
N THR A 61 9.78 -16.66 -1.77
CA THR A 61 9.13 -15.50 -1.17
C THR A 61 10.04 -14.74 -0.22
N TYR A 62 9.88 -13.43 -0.17
CA TYR A 62 10.43 -12.59 0.88
C TYR A 62 9.51 -12.61 2.09
N PHE A 63 10.10 -12.57 3.28
CA PHE A 63 9.40 -12.57 4.57
C PHE A 63 10.18 -11.76 5.59
N TYR A 64 9.51 -11.35 6.68
CA TYR A 64 10.17 -10.71 7.82
C TYR A 64 10.66 -11.79 8.79
N CYS A 65 11.95 -11.75 9.13
CA CYS A 65 12.58 -12.67 10.08
C CYS A 65 12.24 -12.34 11.55
N ASP A 66 11.88 -11.08 11.82
CA ASP A 66 11.41 -10.59 13.13
C ASP A 66 10.23 -9.63 12.91
N ASP A 67 9.54 -9.24 13.98
CA ASP A 67 8.39 -8.35 13.92
C ASP A 67 8.75 -6.99 13.31
N PHE A 68 7.98 -6.57 12.30
CA PHE A 68 8.16 -5.30 11.61
C PHE A 68 6.85 -4.77 11.04
N GLU A 69 6.57 -3.49 11.27
CA GLU A 69 5.42 -2.79 10.72
C GLU A 69 5.89 -1.46 10.10
N LEU A 70 5.48 -1.21 8.86
CA LEU A 70 5.75 0.06 8.18
C LEU A 70 4.53 0.97 8.27
N GLN A 71 4.65 2.09 8.98
CA GLN A 71 3.64 3.15 9.01
C GLN A 71 4.05 4.33 8.13
N VAL A 72 3.20 4.69 7.16
CA VAL A 72 3.41 5.86 6.27
C VAL A 72 2.22 6.80 6.41
N SER A 73 2.49 8.04 6.80
CA SER A 73 1.50 9.12 6.93
C SER A 73 1.92 10.30 6.07
N ILE A 74 1.01 10.80 5.23
CA ILE A 74 1.25 11.93 4.33
C ILE A 74 0.09 12.91 4.53
N SER A 75 0.44 14.16 4.79
CA SER A 75 -0.51 15.26 4.93
C SER A 75 -0.13 16.39 3.97
N VAL A 76 -1.10 16.92 3.22
CA VAL A 76 -0.92 18.10 2.37
C VAL A 76 -1.85 19.20 2.86
N THR A 77 -1.26 20.33 3.24
CA THR A 77 -1.97 21.54 3.65
C THR A 77 -1.64 22.68 2.68
N ALA A 78 -2.66 23.33 2.14
CA ALA A 78 -2.50 24.58 1.40
C ALA A 78 -2.81 25.74 2.34
N LEU A 79 -1.99 26.78 2.29
CA LEU A 79 -2.21 28.02 3.03
C LEU A 79 -2.78 29.06 2.05
N SER A 80 -3.98 29.56 2.32
CA SER A 80 -4.57 30.70 1.61
C SER A 80 -5.13 31.67 2.64
N ASN A 81 -4.87 32.97 2.47
CA ASN A 81 -5.38 34.03 3.35
C ASN A 81 -5.13 33.81 4.86
N ASN A 82 -3.93 33.35 5.25
CA ASN A 82 -3.58 33.01 6.64
C ASN A 82 -4.40 31.87 7.29
N GLU A 83 -5.21 31.14 6.52
CA GLU A 83 -5.93 29.95 6.96
C GLU A 83 -5.32 28.69 6.33
N ALA A 84 -5.19 27.64 7.14
CA ALA A 84 -4.73 26.34 6.68
C ALA A 84 -5.92 25.53 6.15
N ILE A 85 -5.92 25.26 4.85
CA ILE A 85 -6.87 24.36 4.18
C ILE A 85 -6.18 23.02 4.05
N GLU A 86 -6.69 22.00 4.73
CA GLU A 86 -6.24 20.63 4.51
C GLU A 86 -6.68 20.18 3.11
N VAL A 87 -5.71 20.01 2.22
CA VAL A 87 -5.96 19.57 0.84
C VAL A 87 -6.00 18.04 0.77
N PHE A 88 -5.24 17.37 1.64
CA PHE A 88 -5.17 15.92 1.67
C PHE A 88 -4.74 15.41 3.04
N GLY A 89 -5.69 14.83 3.78
CA GLY A 89 -5.50 14.08 5.04
C GLY A 89 -5.58 12.57 4.83
N GLY A 90 -5.07 12.09 3.69
CA GLY A 90 -5.25 10.73 3.25
C GLY A 90 -4.12 9.84 3.72
N SER A 91 -4.47 8.88 4.55
CA SER A 91 -3.63 7.72 4.75
C SER A 91 -3.79 6.81 3.52
N TYR A 92 -2.73 6.45 2.78
CA TYR A 92 -2.78 5.58 1.57
C TYR A 92 -3.16 4.13 1.89
N PHE A 93 -4.00 3.93 2.89
CA PHE A 93 -4.35 2.67 3.50
C PHE A 93 -5.01 1.75 2.48
N LEU A 94 -4.20 0.85 1.91
CA LEU A 94 -4.69 -0.48 1.58
C LEU A 94 -5.13 -1.12 2.90
N LYS A 95 -6.44 -1.25 3.10
CA LYS A 95 -7.03 -1.91 4.28
C LYS A 95 -6.23 -3.17 4.61
N LYS A 96 -5.74 -3.27 5.86
CA LYS A 96 -5.40 -4.59 6.42
C LYS A 96 -6.68 -5.41 6.31
N ASN A 97 -6.68 -6.48 5.50
CA ASN A 97 -7.67 -7.53 5.66
C ASN A 97 -7.31 -8.26 6.96
N THR A 98 -7.71 -7.68 8.09
CA THR A 98 -7.89 -8.45 9.31
C THR A 98 -9.00 -9.43 9.00
N SER A 99 -8.59 -10.64 8.62
CA SER A 99 -9.46 -11.79 8.49
C SER A 99 -10.04 -12.08 9.88
N LEU A 100 -11.14 -11.42 10.22
CA LEU A 100 -12.10 -11.96 11.17
C LEU A 100 -12.75 -13.14 10.45
N GLN A 101 -12.08 -14.30 10.47
CA GLN A 101 -12.79 -15.56 10.23
C GLN A 101 -13.77 -15.71 11.38
N GLY A 102 -15.04 -15.43 11.11
CA GLY A 102 -16.08 -15.47 12.10
C GLY A 102 -17.45 -15.24 11.48
N LEU A 103 -17.96 -16.30 10.86
CA LEU A 103 -19.36 -16.57 10.51
C LEU A 103 -19.88 -16.04 9.18
N CYS A 104 -20.30 -17.01 8.36
CA CYS A 104 -21.18 -16.90 7.21
C CYS A 104 -22.28 -15.85 7.41
N SER A 105 -22.39 -14.87 6.50
CA SER A 105 -23.65 -14.51 5.82
C SER A 105 -23.44 -13.43 4.74
N GLU A 106 -24.10 -13.69 3.61
CA GLU A 106 -24.46 -12.89 2.44
C GLU A 106 -23.53 -11.82 1.81
N ARG A 107 -23.33 -12.02 0.50
CA ARG A 107 -22.72 -11.09 -0.46
C ARG A 107 -23.37 -9.71 -0.39
N VAL A 108 -22.64 -8.69 0.04
CA VAL A 108 -23.05 -7.30 -0.15
C VAL A 108 -22.42 -6.76 -1.43
N TYR A 109 -23.29 -6.51 -2.42
CA TYR A 109 -22.98 -5.92 -3.71
C TYR A 109 -22.35 -4.52 -3.54
N PHE A 110 -21.24 -4.25 -4.24
CA PHE A 110 -20.74 -2.89 -4.44
C PHE A 110 -21.75 -2.12 -5.32
N SER A 111 -22.53 -1.23 -4.72
CA SER A 111 -23.33 -0.27 -5.48
C SER A 111 -22.43 0.89 -5.93
N HIS A 112 -22.22 0.98 -7.23
CA HIS A 112 -21.79 2.23 -7.86
C HIS A 112 -22.95 3.23 -7.81
N THR A 113 -22.88 4.25 -6.96
CA THR A 113 -23.72 5.43 -7.17
C THR A 113 -22.94 6.44 -8.00
N LYS A 114 -23.27 6.45 -9.30
CA LYS A 114 -23.03 7.57 -10.21
C LYS A 114 -23.65 8.83 -9.61
N THR A 115 -22.86 9.88 -9.43
CA THR A 115 -23.39 11.24 -9.30
C THR A 115 -23.99 11.65 -10.65
N LYS A 116 -25.32 11.75 -10.71
CA LYS A 116 -26.01 12.53 -11.74
C LYS A 116 -26.38 13.87 -11.14
N ALA A 117 -25.88 14.94 -11.75
CA ALA A 117 -26.52 16.25 -11.71
C ALA A 117 -27.82 16.19 -12.53
N LEU A 118 -28.86 16.92 -12.08
CA LEU A 118 -29.90 17.59 -12.88
C LEU A 118 -30.89 18.27 -11.92
N ASP A 119 -30.86 19.61 -11.96
CA ASP A 119 -31.96 20.58 -11.98
C ASP A 119 -33.36 20.15 -11.46
N ALA A 120 -33.91 20.93 -10.52
CA ALA A 120 -35.12 21.75 -10.73
C ALA A 120 -35.74 22.29 -9.43
N VAL A 121 -35.83 23.63 -9.36
CA VAL A 121 -37.00 24.44 -8.95
C VAL A 121 -37.46 24.43 -7.48
N SER A 122 -37.30 25.59 -6.84
CA SER A 122 -38.43 26.44 -6.41
C SER A 122 -38.01 27.90 -6.42
#